data_AF-A0A378RNN4-F1
#
_entry.id   AF-A0A378RNN4-F1
#
_cell.length_a   1.000
_cell.length_b   1.000
_cell.length_c   1.000
_cell.angle_alpha   90.00
_cell.angle_beta   90.00
_cell.angle_gamma   90.00
#
_symmetry.space_group_name_H-M   'P 1'
#
loop_
_entity.id
_entity.type
_entity.pdbx_description
1 polymer ?
#
loop_
_entity_poly.entity_id
_entity_poly.type
_entity_poly.pdbx_seq_one_letter_code
_entity_poly.pdbx_strand_id
1 'polypeptide(L)'
;MGWLTEKPVIWELKKGWVPLICLIFPILLVFGIWYMGKKAKMEKMMKGLIGVGILFALIVCNLIFVIIAKSNNQLIESFFISVSVLVIGSSLFYSVILLAANTKEYLQRMHLQEFMVLEWEEYNYLSLVNNKQIREVKTLSSFIEELKRWDEMIVDEAVSDQIVDLITLMSKVNSIKEGQTALFIERHVFSLTSLLKQFHQVELSKLTGSAITRIKQKLRHTLDIALQAIRQEILDEMKQQNRMAEVEADLYIESLRNEGLL
;
A
#
# COMPACT_ATOMS: atom_id res chain seq x y z
N MET A 1 -12.73 4.79 11.66
CA MET A 1 -11.64 5.01 10.68
C MET A 1 -11.06 6.39 10.89
N GLY A 2 -9.79 6.62 10.53
CA GLY A 2 -9.13 7.92 10.59
C GLY A 2 -9.67 8.89 9.55
N TRP A 3 -9.23 10.15 9.60
CA TRP A 3 -9.66 11.17 8.64
C TRP A 3 -8.83 11.15 7.35
N LEU A 4 -7.57 10.70 7.42
CA LEU A 4 -6.61 10.80 6.32
C LEU A 4 -6.07 9.44 5.87
N THR A 5 -6.18 8.44 6.74
CA THR A 5 -5.73 7.05 6.55
C THR A 5 -6.77 6.06 7.09
N GLU A 6 -6.61 4.77 6.78
CA GLU A 6 -7.49 3.71 7.31
C GLU A 6 -7.27 3.43 8.81
N LYS A 7 -6.17 3.95 9.38
CA LYS A 7 -5.77 3.79 10.78
C LYS A 7 -6.64 4.62 11.74
N PRO A 8 -6.69 4.29 13.04
CA PRO A 8 -7.44 5.08 14.02
C PRO A 8 -6.85 6.49 14.21
N VAL A 9 -7.70 7.46 14.57
CA VAL A 9 -7.32 8.88 14.77
C VAL A 9 -6.16 9.06 15.76
N ILE A 10 -6.09 8.21 16.80
CA ILE A 10 -5.00 8.23 17.79
C ILE A 10 -3.64 7.95 17.12
N TRP A 11 -3.60 7.05 16.13
CA TRP A 11 -2.37 6.76 15.38
C TRP A 11 -1.98 7.96 14.50
N GLU A 12 -2.96 8.60 13.84
CA GLU A 12 -2.72 9.80 13.03
C GLU A 12 -2.13 10.93 13.89
N LEU A 13 -2.68 11.15 15.09
CA LEU A 13 -2.16 12.14 16.03
C LEU A 13 -0.74 11.78 16.51
N LYS A 14 -0.49 10.51 16.85
CA LYS A 14 0.82 10.02 17.31
C LYS A 14 1.90 10.06 16.24
N LYS A 15 1.55 10.05 14.95
CA LYS A 15 2.52 10.20 13.86
C LYS A 15 2.60 11.63 13.33
N GLY A 16 1.52 12.40 13.44
CA GLY A 16 1.39 13.80 12.99
C GLY A 16 1.71 14.86 14.05
N TRP A 17 2.06 14.49 15.29
CA TRP A 17 2.33 15.47 16.35
C TRP A 17 3.50 16.43 16.03
N VAL A 18 4.56 15.95 15.38
CA VAL A 18 5.72 16.78 15.02
C VAL A 18 5.32 17.93 14.08
N PRO A 19 4.70 17.67 12.91
CA PRO A 19 4.26 18.76 12.05
C PRO A 19 3.21 19.67 12.71
N LEU A 20 2.36 19.14 13.60
CA LEU A 20 1.42 19.96 14.38
C LEU A 20 2.11 20.94 15.32
N ILE A 21 3.12 20.50 16.07
CA ILE A 21 3.91 21.38 16.94
C ILE A 21 4.65 22.44 16.12
N CYS A 22 5.24 22.04 14.99
CA CYS A 22 5.91 22.97 14.09
C CYS A 22 4.98 24.05 13.53
N LEU A 23 3.69 23.78 13.40
CA LEU A 23 2.69 24.76 12.93
C LEU A 23 2.37 25.81 14.02
N ILE A 24 2.37 25.40 15.29
CA ILE A 24 2.12 26.30 16.43
C ILE A 24 3.33 27.22 16.68
N PHE A 25 4.54 26.72 16.47
CA PHE A 25 5.78 27.45 16.70
C PHE A 25 6.47 27.83 15.39
N PRO A 26 6.35 29.08 14.91
CA PRO A 26 6.84 29.50 13.59
C PRO A 26 8.33 29.25 13.37
N ILE A 27 9.13 29.32 14.43
CA ILE A 27 10.58 29.06 14.41
C ILE A 27 10.88 27.59 14.05
N LEU A 28 9.95 26.67 14.38
CA LEU A 28 10.09 25.24 14.14
C LEU A 28 9.60 24.79 12.75
N LEU A 29 9.05 25.69 11.93
CA LEU A 29 8.49 25.35 10.62
C LEU A 29 9.54 24.72 9.68
N VAL A 30 10.76 25.26 9.66
CA VAL A 30 11.87 24.73 8.84
C VAL A 30 12.20 23.29 9.26
N PHE A 31 12.24 23.03 10.56
CA PHE A 31 12.46 21.69 11.10
C PHE A 31 11.32 20.74 10.77
N GLY A 32 10.08 21.21 10.77
CA GLY A 32 8.90 20.42 10.39
C GLY A 32 8.97 19.98 8.92
N ILE A 33 9.30 20.90 8.02
CA ILE A 33 9.45 20.62 6.58
C ILE A 33 10.57 19.60 6.35
N TRP A 34 11.73 19.81 6.98
CA TRP A 34 12.85 18.88 6.89
C TRP A 34 12.51 17.50 7.46
N TYR A 35 11.83 17.45 8.61
CA TYR A 35 11.42 16.21 9.25
C TYR A 35 10.46 15.40 8.36
N MET A 36 9.44 16.05 7.80
CA MET A 36 8.51 15.41 6.88
C MET A 36 9.24 14.91 5.62
N GLY A 37 10.10 15.75 5.03
CA GLY A 37 10.90 15.40 3.86
C GLY A 37 11.79 14.19 4.08
N LYS A 38 12.57 14.16 5.17
CA LYS A 38 13.50 13.06 5.47
C LYS A 38 12.79 11.78 5.88
N LYS A 39 11.77 11.87 6.73
CA LYS A 39 11.12 10.69 7.31
C LYS A 39 10.18 10.00 6.34
N ALA A 40 9.43 10.77 5.55
CA ALA A 40 8.52 10.24 4.53
C ALA A 40 9.14 10.19 3.12
N LYS A 41 10.44 10.50 2.98
CA LYS A 41 11.19 10.57 1.71
C LYS A 41 10.43 11.35 0.63
N MET A 42 9.97 12.55 0.98
CA MET A 42 9.18 13.41 0.08
C MET A 42 10.09 14.42 -0.61
N GLU A 43 10.34 14.23 -1.90
CA GLU A 43 11.18 15.14 -2.69
C GLU A 43 10.59 16.57 -2.73
N LYS A 44 9.27 16.69 -2.85
CA LYS A 44 8.54 17.97 -2.83
C LYS A 44 8.79 18.79 -1.56
N MET A 45 8.87 18.13 -0.40
CA MET A 45 9.17 18.83 0.87
C MET A 45 10.62 19.31 0.92
N MET A 46 11.56 18.53 0.37
CA MET A 46 12.95 18.93 0.25
C MET A 46 13.14 20.09 -0.73
N LYS A 47 12.44 20.09 -1.87
CA LYS A 47 12.40 21.22 -2.81
C LYS A 47 11.78 22.46 -2.14
N GLY A 48 10.71 22.29 -1.37
CA GLY A 48 10.11 23.37 -0.59
C GLY A 48 11.05 23.95 0.47
N LEU A 49 11.90 23.12 1.10
CA LEU A 49 12.93 23.58 2.03
C LEU A 49 13.94 24.52 1.35
N ILE A 50 14.32 24.25 0.09
CA ILE A 50 15.16 25.15 -0.70
C ILE A 50 14.45 26.49 -0.91
N GLY A 51 13.15 26.47 -1.23
CA GLY A 51 12.32 27.68 -1.36
C GLY A 51 12.28 28.51 -0.08
N VAL A 52 12.10 27.87 1.08
CA VAL A 52 12.18 28.53 2.39
C VAL A 52 13.57 29.13 2.63
N GLY A 53 14.63 28.40 2.26
CA GLY A 53 16.01 28.88 2.35
C GLY A 53 16.27 30.14 1.51
N ILE A 54 15.73 30.22 0.30
CA ILE A 54 15.81 31.40 -0.56
C ILE A 54 15.10 32.60 0.09
N LEU A 55 13.89 32.39 0.61
CA LEU A 55 13.15 33.44 1.32
C LEU A 55 13.91 33.93 2.56
N PHE A 56 14.52 33.01 3.31
CA PHE A 56 15.37 33.36 4.45
C PHE A 56 16.61 34.16 4.03
N ALA A 57 17.28 33.78 2.95
CA ALA A 57 18.40 34.55 2.41
C ALA A 57 17.98 35.98 2.00
N LEU A 58 16.79 36.14 1.41
CA LEU A 58 16.24 37.46 1.09
C LEU A 58 15.98 38.31 2.34
N ILE A 59 15.51 37.70 3.43
CA ILE A 59 15.35 38.39 4.73
C ILE A 59 16.70 38.89 5.24
N VAL A 60 17.73 38.03 5.23
CA VAL A 60 19.08 38.40 5.70
C VAL A 60 19.67 39.51 4.84
N CYS A 61 19.58 39.40 3.52
CA CYS A 61 20.01 40.47 2.62
C CYS A 61 19.28 41.78 2.91
N ASN A 62 17.95 41.73 3.06
CA ASN A 62 17.14 42.92 3.35
C ASN A 62 17.54 43.57 4.69
N LEU A 63 17.78 42.77 5.74
CA LEU A 63 18.25 43.25 7.04
C LEU A 63 19.62 43.95 6.94
N ILE A 64 20.55 43.41 6.15
CA ILE A 64 21.84 44.05 5.90
C ILE A 64 21.63 45.43 5.24
N PHE A 65 20.73 45.52 4.25
CA PHE A 65 20.37 46.79 3.62
C PHE A 65 19.72 47.78 4.59
N VAL A 66 18.85 47.33 5.50
CA VAL A 66 18.27 48.19 6.56
C VAL A 66 19.38 48.79 7.43
N ILE A 67 20.33 47.96 7.88
CA ILE A 67 21.44 48.41 8.75
C ILE A 67 22.30 49.47 8.05
N ILE A 68 22.59 49.27 6.75
CA ILE A 68 23.36 50.23 5.95
C ILE A 68 22.55 51.51 5.68
N ALA A 69 21.26 51.39 5.34
CA ALA A 69 20.38 52.51 5.01
C ALA A 69 20.09 53.43 6.21
N LYS A 70 20.07 52.87 7.42
CA LYS A 70 19.90 53.60 8.68
C LYS A 70 20.95 54.71 8.87
N SER A 71 22.10 54.63 8.20
CA SER A 71 23.14 55.65 8.22
C SER A 71 22.84 56.87 7.35
N ASN A 72 21.98 56.77 6.33
CA ASN A 72 21.96 57.72 5.22
C ASN A 72 20.60 58.38 4.91
N ASN A 73 19.45 57.76 5.17
CA ASN A 73 18.15 58.38 4.82
C ASN A 73 16.92 57.69 5.47
N GLN A 74 16.06 58.45 6.16
CA GLN A 74 14.86 57.94 6.87
C GLN A 74 13.77 57.35 5.93
N LEU A 75 13.62 57.90 4.72
CA LEU A 75 12.66 57.37 3.73
C LEU A 75 13.07 55.98 3.21
N ILE A 76 14.38 55.79 2.99
CA ILE A 76 14.94 54.52 2.52
C ILE A 76 14.85 53.46 3.63
N GLU A 77 15.12 53.85 4.87
CA GLU A 77 14.93 52.99 6.05
C GLU A 77 13.48 52.49 6.17
N SER A 78 12.50 53.39 6.08
CA SER A 78 11.07 53.05 6.17
C SER A 78 10.63 52.08 5.05
N PHE A 79 11.16 52.26 3.83
CA PHE A 79 10.91 51.36 2.71
C PHE A 79 11.46 49.95 2.98
N PHE A 80 12.72 49.82 3.41
CA PHE A 80 13.32 48.51 3.66
C PHE A 80 12.68 47.80 4.87
N ILE A 81 12.27 48.53 5.91
CA ILE A 81 11.50 47.94 7.02
C ILE A 81 10.16 47.38 6.53
N SER A 82 9.45 48.09 5.66
CA SER A 82 8.19 47.61 5.07
C SER A 82 8.39 46.34 4.23
N VAL A 83 9.48 46.30 3.45
CA VAL A 83 9.88 45.10 2.70
C VAL A 83 10.25 43.95 3.63
N SER A 84 10.97 44.21 4.73
CA SER A 84 11.28 43.19 5.75
C SER A 84 10.02 42.52 6.28
N VAL A 85 9.01 43.31 6.67
CA VAL A 85 7.73 42.78 7.18
C VAL A 85 7.04 41.90 6.14
N LEU A 86 7.02 42.33 4.88
CA LEU A 86 6.39 41.57 3.79
C LEU A 86 7.12 40.26 3.51
N VAL A 87 8.46 40.26 3.46
CA VAL A 87 9.25 39.05 3.18
C VAL A 87 9.16 38.07 4.35
N ILE A 88 9.23 38.55 5.60
CA ILE A 88 9.05 37.71 6.80
C ILE A 88 7.66 37.08 6.81
N GLY A 89 6.61 37.89 6.58
CA GLY A 89 5.23 37.40 6.49
C GLY A 89 5.06 36.34 5.40
N SER A 90 5.63 36.58 4.22
CA SER A 90 5.60 35.64 3.08
C SER A 90 6.34 34.34 3.38
N SER A 91 7.49 34.40 4.04
CA SER A 91 8.28 33.23 4.44
C SER A 91 7.53 32.33 5.43
N LEU A 92 6.91 32.93 6.45
CA LEU A 92 6.09 32.20 7.42
C LEU A 92 4.86 31.58 6.75
N PHE A 93 4.15 32.36 5.95
CA PHE A 93 2.91 31.91 5.30
C PHE A 93 3.18 30.78 4.30
N TYR A 94 4.22 30.91 3.47
CA TYR A 94 4.66 29.86 2.56
C TYR A 94 4.99 28.56 3.30
N SER A 95 5.72 28.66 4.41
CA SER A 95 6.13 27.49 5.21
C SER A 95 4.92 26.78 5.85
N VAL A 96 3.96 27.54 6.38
CA VAL A 96 2.72 27.01 6.96
C VAL A 96 1.88 26.30 5.90
N ILE A 97 1.68 26.93 4.73
CA ILE A 97 0.93 26.32 3.62
C ILE A 97 1.59 25.02 3.17
N LEU A 98 2.91 25.04 3.00
CA LEU A 98 3.67 23.87 2.58
C LEU A 98 3.50 22.70 3.56
N LEU A 99 3.55 22.97 4.86
CA LEU A 99 3.33 21.96 5.89
C LEU A 99 1.89 21.42 5.87
N ALA A 100 0.90 22.33 5.92
CA ALA A 100 -0.50 21.97 5.99
C ALA A 100 -0.96 21.18 4.75
N ALA A 101 -0.62 21.65 3.55
CA ALA A 101 -1.05 21.04 2.28
C ALA A 101 -0.48 19.62 2.09
N ASN A 102 0.70 19.33 2.64
CA ASN A 102 1.37 18.05 2.46
C ASN A 102 1.28 17.14 3.70
N THR A 103 0.54 17.54 4.75
CA THR A 103 0.33 16.73 5.97
C THR A 103 -0.43 15.44 5.67
N LYS A 104 -1.42 15.50 4.76
CA LYS A 104 -2.16 14.31 4.30
C LYS A 104 -1.23 13.29 3.64
N GLU A 105 -0.46 13.73 2.65
CA GLU A 105 0.47 12.85 1.94
C GLU A 105 1.54 12.28 2.87
N TYR A 106 2.04 13.09 3.81
CA TYR A 106 2.95 12.63 4.85
C TYR A 106 2.38 11.48 5.68
N LEU A 107 1.15 11.62 6.19
CA LEU A 107 0.52 10.56 6.98
C LEU A 107 0.26 9.28 6.16
N GLN A 108 -0.11 9.45 4.89
CA GLN A 108 -0.28 8.33 3.95
C GLN A 108 1.04 7.57 3.71
N ARG A 109 2.14 8.29 3.48
CA ARG A 109 3.47 7.68 3.33
C ARG A 109 3.97 7.05 4.62
N MET A 110 3.72 7.68 5.77
CA MET A 110 4.03 7.10 7.08
C MET A 110 3.28 5.78 7.31
N HIS A 111 2.05 5.66 6.79
CA HIS A 111 1.31 4.40 6.82
C HIS A 111 1.95 3.37 5.87
N LEU A 112 2.31 3.76 4.64
CA LEU A 112 3.00 2.89 3.69
C LEU A 112 4.35 2.40 4.21
N GLN A 113 5.06 3.21 4.99
CA GLN A 113 6.35 2.84 5.62
C GLN A 113 6.24 1.63 6.55
N GLU A 114 5.06 1.37 7.13
CA GLU A 114 4.85 0.17 7.96
C GLU A 114 4.91 -1.13 7.12
N PHE A 115 4.79 -1.02 5.79
CA PHE A 115 4.62 -2.16 4.90
C PHE A 115 5.66 -2.25 3.79
N MET A 116 6.30 -1.14 3.43
CA MET A 116 7.30 -1.09 2.37
C MET A 116 8.42 -0.12 2.70
N VAL A 117 9.60 -0.38 2.13
CA VAL A 117 10.69 0.61 2.13
C VAL A 117 10.28 1.74 1.19
N LEU A 118 10.16 2.94 1.74
CA LEU A 118 9.87 4.13 0.96
C LEU A 118 11.08 4.52 0.10
N GLU A 119 10.81 5.10 -1.05
CA GLU A 119 11.75 5.72 -2.00
C GLU A 119 11.32 7.18 -2.24
N TRP A 120 12.16 7.94 -2.95
CA TRP A 120 11.94 9.38 -3.21
C TRP A 120 10.98 9.64 -4.38
N GLU A 121 9.98 8.78 -4.56
CA GLU A 121 9.02 8.82 -5.68
C GLU A 121 7.62 9.19 -5.20
N GLU A 122 6.71 9.47 -6.14
CA GLU A 122 5.29 9.70 -5.84
C GLU A 122 4.52 8.39 -5.72
N TYR A 123 3.72 8.26 -4.64
CA TYR A 123 2.96 7.06 -4.36
C TYR A 123 1.46 7.31 -4.48
N ASN A 124 0.77 6.42 -5.19
CA ASN A 124 -0.68 6.35 -5.13
C ASN A 124 -1.10 5.47 -3.94
N TYR A 125 -1.46 6.14 -2.83
CA TYR A 125 -1.82 5.47 -1.57
C TYR A 125 -2.95 4.45 -1.74
N LEU A 126 -4.01 4.80 -2.48
CA LEU A 126 -5.19 3.95 -2.64
C LEU A 126 -4.87 2.68 -3.43
N SER A 127 -4.07 2.76 -4.49
CA SER A 127 -3.70 1.57 -5.26
C SER A 127 -2.83 0.63 -4.44
N LEU A 128 -1.87 1.17 -3.67
CA LEU A 128 -0.95 0.36 -2.87
C LEU A 128 -1.64 -0.30 -1.67
N VAL A 129 -2.53 0.41 -0.97
CA VAL A 129 -3.30 -0.17 0.14
C VAL A 129 -4.30 -1.22 -0.37
N ASN A 130 -4.97 -0.96 -1.49
CA ASN A 130 -5.87 -1.94 -2.10
C ASN A 130 -5.14 -3.18 -2.61
N ASN A 131 -3.92 -3.02 -3.14
CA ASN A 131 -3.09 -4.15 -3.56
C ASN A 131 -2.47 -4.90 -2.38
N LYS A 132 -2.33 -4.26 -1.21
CA LYS A 132 -1.82 -4.90 0.01
C LYS A 132 -2.76 -5.97 0.56
N GLN A 133 -4.08 -5.80 0.43
CA GLN A 133 -5.02 -6.86 0.82
C GLN A 133 -4.75 -8.18 0.07
N ILE A 134 -4.13 -8.12 -1.11
CA ILE A 134 -3.81 -9.27 -1.95
C ILE A 134 -2.41 -9.85 -1.62
N ARG A 135 -1.56 -9.10 -0.87
CA ARG A 135 -0.12 -9.41 -0.69
C ARG A 135 0.23 -10.11 0.63
N GLU A 136 -0.74 -10.37 1.51
CA GLU A 136 -0.52 -11.05 2.80
C GLU A 136 -0.81 -12.57 2.76
N VAL A 137 -1.16 -13.12 1.60
CA VAL A 137 -1.26 -14.58 1.44
C VAL A 137 0.12 -15.18 1.22
N LYS A 138 0.80 -15.53 2.31
CA LYS A 138 2.11 -16.21 2.25
C LYS A 138 2.00 -17.73 2.33
N THR A 139 0.84 -18.24 2.72
CA THR A 139 0.61 -19.66 3.03
C THR A 139 -0.67 -20.16 2.35
N LEU A 140 -0.73 -21.47 2.10
CA LEU A 140 -1.95 -22.08 1.56
C LEU A 140 -3.15 -21.87 2.51
N SER A 141 -2.89 -21.86 3.82
CA SER A 141 -3.92 -21.58 4.84
C SER A 141 -4.51 -20.17 4.74
N SER A 142 -3.67 -19.16 4.50
CA SER A 142 -4.15 -17.77 4.31
C SER A 142 -4.93 -17.62 3.01
N PHE A 143 -4.58 -18.38 1.98
CA PHE A 143 -5.32 -18.36 0.72
C PHE A 143 -6.71 -18.97 0.89
N ILE A 144 -6.80 -20.09 1.60
CA ILE A 144 -8.06 -20.74 1.94
C ILE A 144 -8.96 -19.78 2.74
N GLU A 145 -8.39 -19.06 3.70
CA GLU A 145 -9.14 -18.07 4.49
C GLU A 145 -9.63 -16.90 3.64
N GLU A 146 -8.82 -16.41 2.71
CA GLU A 146 -9.26 -15.36 1.78
C GLU A 146 -10.38 -15.85 0.85
N LEU A 147 -10.33 -17.08 0.37
CA LEU A 147 -11.40 -17.66 -0.43
C LEU A 147 -12.69 -17.85 0.35
N LYS A 148 -12.62 -18.25 1.63
CA LYS A 148 -13.79 -18.29 2.52
C LYS A 148 -14.44 -16.91 2.66
N ARG A 149 -13.64 -15.86 2.76
CA ARG A 149 -14.17 -14.49 2.81
C ARG A 149 -14.85 -14.10 1.51
N TRP A 150 -14.33 -14.53 0.36
CA TRP A 150 -14.98 -14.27 -0.93
C TRP A 150 -16.27 -15.07 -1.11
N ASP A 151 -16.32 -16.31 -0.63
CA ASP A 151 -17.53 -17.13 -0.59
C ASP A 151 -18.66 -16.43 0.18
N GLU A 152 -18.38 -15.87 1.35
CA GLU A 152 -19.35 -15.10 2.14
C GLU A 152 -19.83 -13.80 1.44
N MET A 153 -19.03 -13.24 0.54
CA MET A 153 -19.31 -11.97 -0.13
C MET A 153 -20.02 -12.12 -1.48
N ILE A 154 -19.90 -13.26 -2.15
CA ILE A 154 -20.46 -13.49 -3.48
C ILE A 154 -21.88 -14.03 -3.36
N VAL A 155 -22.81 -13.47 -4.15
CA VAL A 155 -24.23 -13.87 -4.11
C VAL A 155 -24.56 -14.95 -5.15
N ASP A 156 -23.77 -15.06 -6.21
CA ASP A 156 -23.95 -16.07 -7.27
C ASP A 156 -23.60 -17.48 -6.76
N GLU A 157 -24.62 -18.32 -6.53
CA GLU A 157 -24.48 -19.70 -6.03
C GLU A 157 -23.50 -20.54 -6.85
N ALA A 158 -23.50 -20.40 -8.18
CA ALA A 158 -22.62 -21.21 -9.03
C ALA A 158 -21.14 -20.87 -8.83
N VAL A 159 -20.84 -19.61 -8.48
CA VAL A 159 -19.47 -19.19 -8.16
C VAL A 159 -19.09 -19.61 -6.75
N SER A 160 -20.01 -19.48 -5.79
CA SER A 160 -19.83 -19.93 -4.41
C SER A 160 -19.52 -21.44 -4.35
N ASP A 161 -20.30 -22.28 -5.04
CA ASP A 161 -20.07 -23.73 -5.10
C ASP A 161 -18.66 -24.08 -5.60
N GLN A 162 -18.18 -23.37 -6.63
CA GLN A 162 -16.83 -23.59 -7.17
C GLN A 162 -15.73 -23.16 -6.18
N ILE A 163 -15.96 -22.09 -5.42
CA ILE A 163 -15.05 -21.64 -4.37
C ILE A 163 -15.00 -22.65 -3.23
N VAL A 164 -16.16 -23.15 -2.77
CA VAL A 164 -16.27 -24.18 -1.73
C VAL A 164 -15.56 -25.47 -2.13
N ASP A 165 -15.77 -25.92 -3.36
CA ASP A 165 -15.07 -27.10 -3.87
C ASP A 165 -13.55 -26.88 -3.91
N LEU A 166 -13.10 -25.71 -4.34
CA LEU A 166 -11.68 -25.37 -4.39
C LEU A 166 -11.06 -25.32 -2.98
N ILE A 167 -11.75 -24.71 -2.02
CA ILE A 167 -11.37 -24.71 -0.60
C ILE A 167 -11.22 -26.15 -0.10
N THR A 168 -12.17 -27.01 -0.42
CA THR A 168 -12.16 -28.42 -0.02
C THR A 168 -10.96 -29.16 -0.62
N LEU A 169 -10.67 -28.94 -1.90
CA LEU A 169 -9.51 -29.52 -2.57
C LEU A 169 -8.19 -29.04 -1.94
N MET A 170 -8.02 -27.74 -1.75
CA MET A 170 -6.80 -27.18 -1.15
C MET A 170 -6.62 -27.61 0.30
N SER A 171 -7.70 -27.77 1.07
CA SER A 171 -7.62 -28.26 2.45
C SER A 171 -7.15 -29.71 2.56
N LYS A 172 -7.36 -30.52 1.51
CA LYS A 172 -6.89 -31.92 1.44
C LYS A 172 -5.42 -32.03 1.05
N VAL A 173 -4.84 -30.99 0.46
CA VAL A 173 -3.42 -30.96 0.13
C VAL A 173 -2.64 -30.59 1.38
N ASN A 174 -2.22 -31.61 2.12
CA ASN A 174 -1.59 -31.45 3.44
C ASN A 174 -0.21 -30.77 3.38
N SER A 175 0.43 -30.73 2.21
CA SER A 175 1.64 -29.95 1.96
C SER A 175 1.98 -30.05 0.47
N ILE A 176 1.77 -28.98 -0.29
CA ILE A 176 2.62 -28.76 -1.47
C ILE A 176 4.03 -28.51 -0.89
N LYS A 177 5.11 -28.99 -1.51
CA LYS A 177 6.47 -28.69 -1.02
C LYS A 177 6.59 -27.17 -0.83
N GLU A 178 7.21 -26.71 0.26
CA GLU A 178 7.20 -25.27 0.66
C GLU A 178 7.53 -24.32 -0.51
N GLY A 179 8.50 -24.69 -1.36
CA GLY A 179 8.87 -23.92 -2.55
C GLY A 179 7.86 -23.93 -3.71
N GLN A 180 7.17 -25.04 -3.96
CA GLN A 180 6.13 -25.12 -5.00
C GLN A 180 4.83 -24.42 -4.55
N THR A 181 4.55 -24.44 -3.25
CA THR A 181 3.40 -23.75 -2.66
C THR A 181 3.50 -22.24 -2.86
N ALA A 182 4.69 -21.67 -2.64
CA ALA A 182 4.92 -20.24 -2.81
C ALA A 182 4.72 -19.78 -4.26
N LEU A 183 5.23 -20.54 -5.23
CA LEU A 183 5.08 -20.25 -6.66
C LEU A 183 3.61 -20.41 -7.13
N PHE A 184 2.92 -21.44 -6.63
CA PHE A 184 1.49 -21.65 -6.90
C PHE A 184 0.65 -20.49 -6.36
N ILE A 185 0.91 -20.07 -5.11
CA ILE A 185 0.26 -18.93 -4.47
C ILE A 185 0.52 -17.65 -5.27
N GLU A 186 1.77 -17.35 -5.61
CA GLU A 186 2.11 -16.13 -6.35
C GLU A 186 1.41 -16.06 -7.71
N ARG A 187 1.30 -17.20 -8.42
CA ARG A 187 0.67 -17.28 -9.74
C ARG A 187 -0.85 -17.07 -9.69
N HIS A 188 -1.51 -17.65 -8.70
CA HIS A 188 -2.98 -17.76 -8.69
C HIS A 188 -3.67 -16.78 -7.75
N VAL A 189 -3.09 -16.44 -6.60
CA VAL A 189 -3.73 -15.55 -5.62
C VAL A 189 -4.02 -14.18 -6.24
N PHE A 190 -3.02 -13.56 -6.86
CA PHE A 190 -3.19 -12.21 -7.39
C PHE A 190 -4.27 -12.15 -8.48
N SER A 191 -4.22 -13.10 -9.41
CA SER A 191 -5.14 -13.16 -10.54
C SER A 191 -6.57 -13.49 -10.11
N LEU A 192 -6.74 -14.48 -9.22
CA LEU A 192 -8.04 -14.93 -8.76
C LEU A 192 -8.70 -13.90 -7.84
N THR A 193 -7.97 -13.36 -6.86
CA THR A 193 -8.50 -12.33 -5.96
C THR A 193 -8.90 -11.07 -6.72
N SER A 194 -8.14 -10.68 -7.75
CA SER A 194 -8.50 -9.56 -8.62
C SER A 194 -9.79 -9.81 -9.39
N LEU A 195 -9.97 -11.02 -9.94
CA LEU A 195 -11.20 -11.40 -10.65
C LEU A 195 -12.42 -11.47 -9.73
N LEU A 196 -12.28 -12.07 -8.54
CA LEU A 196 -13.34 -12.15 -7.52
C LEU A 196 -13.76 -10.75 -7.07
N LYS A 197 -12.80 -9.84 -6.84
CA LYS A 197 -13.06 -8.45 -6.49
C LYS A 197 -13.83 -7.71 -7.59
N GLN A 198 -13.41 -7.85 -8.84
CA GLN A 198 -14.10 -7.23 -9.98
C GLN A 198 -15.52 -7.79 -10.14
N PHE A 199 -15.70 -9.10 -9.97
CA PHE A 199 -17.00 -9.75 -10.04
C PHE A 199 -17.94 -9.22 -8.93
N HIS A 200 -17.46 -9.20 -7.69
CA HIS A 200 -18.22 -8.69 -6.55
C HIS A 200 -18.58 -7.21 -6.70
N GLN A 201 -17.68 -6.38 -7.22
CA GLN A 201 -17.96 -4.96 -7.52
C GLN A 201 -19.08 -4.80 -8.54
N VAL A 202 -19.09 -5.64 -9.59
CA VAL A 202 -20.17 -5.63 -10.59
C VAL A 202 -21.49 -6.08 -9.96
N GLU A 203 -21.49 -7.08 -9.09
CA GLU A 203 -22.69 -7.49 -8.35
C GLU A 203 -23.24 -6.39 -7.45
N LEU A 204 -22.38 -5.76 -6.64
CA LEU A 204 -22.77 -4.69 -5.73
C LEU A 204 -23.31 -3.46 -6.44
N SER A 205 -22.82 -3.17 -7.66
CA SER A 205 -23.21 -1.99 -8.41
C SER A 205 -24.71 -1.94 -8.72
N LYS A 206 -25.40 -3.11 -8.75
CA LYS A 206 -26.83 -3.26 -9.14
C LYS A 206 -27.20 -2.52 -10.43
N LEU A 207 -26.21 -2.17 -11.26
CA LEU A 207 -26.42 -1.40 -12.47
C LEU A 207 -27.10 -2.30 -13.52
N THR A 208 -28.22 -1.84 -14.06
CA THR A 208 -28.99 -2.58 -15.06
C THR A 208 -28.68 -2.06 -16.46
N GLY A 209 -28.15 -2.92 -17.33
CA GLY A 209 -27.89 -2.60 -18.74
C GLY A 209 -27.25 -3.77 -19.48
N SER A 210 -27.50 -3.90 -20.80
CA SER A 210 -27.00 -5.01 -21.62
C SER A 210 -25.48 -5.15 -21.62
N ALA A 211 -24.76 -4.03 -21.55
CA ALA A 211 -23.31 -3.99 -21.43
C ALA A 211 -22.81 -4.58 -20.10
N ILE A 212 -23.48 -4.28 -18.99
CA ILE A 212 -23.11 -4.77 -17.64
C ILE A 212 -23.42 -6.25 -17.51
N THR A 213 -24.55 -6.73 -18.06
CA THR A 213 -24.86 -8.17 -18.11
C THR A 213 -23.80 -8.93 -18.89
N ARG A 214 -23.34 -8.40 -20.02
CA ARG A 214 -22.26 -9.00 -20.82
C ARG A 214 -20.93 -9.03 -20.07
N ILE A 215 -20.62 -7.98 -19.31
CA ILE A 215 -19.42 -7.94 -18.45
C ILE A 215 -19.52 -8.97 -17.33
N LYS A 216 -20.67 -9.05 -16.64
CA LYS A 216 -20.90 -10.06 -15.58
C LYS A 216 -20.73 -11.48 -16.12
N GLN A 217 -21.31 -11.78 -17.28
CA GLN A 217 -21.16 -13.09 -17.93
C GLN A 217 -19.71 -13.38 -18.33
N LYS A 218 -18.99 -12.39 -18.87
CA LYS A 218 -17.58 -12.55 -19.25
C LYS A 218 -16.69 -12.80 -18.03
N LEU A 219 -16.92 -12.06 -16.94
CA LEU A 219 -16.22 -12.26 -15.67
C LEU A 219 -16.52 -13.63 -15.10
N ARG A 220 -17.80 -14.05 -15.08
CA ARG A 220 -18.20 -15.39 -14.64
C ARG A 220 -17.51 -16.49 -15.44
N HIS A 221 -17.48 -16.38 -16.76
CA HIS A 221 -16.82 -17.37 -17.62
C HIS A 221 -15.30 -17.41 -17.41
N THR A 222 -14.68 -16.25 -17.20
CA THR A 222 -13.24 -16.17 -16.91
C THR A 222 -12.92 -16.77 -15.53
N LEU A 223 -13.80 -16.54 -14.55
CA LEU A 223 -13.68 -17.11 -13.22
C LEU A 223 -13.80 -18.63 -13.25
N ASP A 224 -14.77 -19.15 -14.01
CA ASP A 224 -15.01 -20.59 -14.20
C ASP A 224 -13.77 -21.28 -14.79
N ILE A 225 -13.19 -20.71 -15.85
CA ILE A 225 -11.93 -21.21 -16.45
C ILE A 225 -10.78 -21.16 -15.44
N ALA A 226 -10.64 -20.05 -14.70
CA ALA A 226 -9.56 -19.90 -13.72
C ALA A 226 -9.68 -20.91 -12.58
N LEU A 227 -10.87 -21.07 -12.02
CA LEU A 227 -11.16 -22.04 -10.95
C LEU A 227 -10.96 -23.49 -11.43
N GLN A 228 -11.37 -23.80 -12.66
CA GLN A 228 -11.14 -25.12 -13.25
C GLN A 228 -9.65 -25.40 -13.50
N ALA A 229 -8.89 -24.41 -13.97
CA ALA A 229 -7.44 -24.54 -14.17
C ALA A 229 -6.71 -24.79 -12.85
N ILE A 230 -7.05 -24.02 -11.80
CA ILE A 230 -6.46 -24.20 -10.46
C ILE A 230 -6.82 -25.58 -9.91
N ARG A 231 -8.08 -26.02 -10.05
CA ARG A 231 -8.52 -27.37 -9.67
C ARG A 231 -7.69 -28.44 -10.36
N GLN A 232 -7.47 -28.31 -11.66
CA GLN A 232 -6.71 -29.30 -12.43
C GLN A 232 -5.24 -29.35 -11.97
N GLU A 233 -4.62 -28.20 -11.74
CA GLU A 233 -3.24 -28.12 -11.24
C GLU A 233 -3.11 -28.76 -9.85
N ILE A 234 -4.06 -28.53 -8.95
CA ILE A 234 -4.10 -29.18 -7.63
C ILE A 234 -4.26 -30.70 -7.77
N LEU A 235 -5.17 -31.18 -8.63
CA LEU A 235 -5.39 -32.62 -8.83
C LEU A 235 -4.16 -33.31 -9.42
N ASP A 236 -3.45 -32.65 -10.32
CA ASP A 236 -2.24 -33.20 -10.93
C ASP A 236 -1.09 -33.26 -9.94
N GLU A 237 -0.96 -32.27 -9.06
CA GLU A 237 -0.04 -32.32 -7.91
C GLU A 237 -0.39 -33.45 -6.93
N MET A 238 -1.67 -33.63 -6.57
CA MET A 238 -2.10 -34.74 -5.71
C MET A 238 -1.75 -36.11 -6.32
N LYS A 239 -1.98 -36.29 -7.63
CA LYS A 239 -1.60 -37.53 -8.34
C LYS A 239 -0.09 -37.74 -8.34
N GLN A 240 0.69 -36.67 -8.51
CA GLN A 240 2.15 -36.75 -8.46
C GLN A 240 2.63 -37.16 -7.07
N GLN A 241 2.07 -36.57 -6.00
CA GLN A 241 2.39 -36.92 -4.62
C GLN A 241 2.08 -38.40 -4.33
N ASN A 242 0.90 -38.87 -4.71
CA ASN A 242 0.53 -40.28 -4.51
C ASN A 242 1.47 -41.23 -5.24
N ARG A 243 1.87 -40.93 -6.49
CA ARG A 243 2.86 -41.73 -7.22
C ARG A 243 4.22 -41.75 -6.54
N MET A 244 4.67 -40.63 -5.98
CA MET A 244 5.94 -40.61 -5.24
C MET A 244 5.86 -41.44 -3.96
N ALA A 245 4.74 -41.37 -3.22
CA ALA A 245 4.53 -42.16 -2.03
C ALA A 245 4.47 -43.68 -2.32
N GLU A 246 3.85 -44.08 -3.43
CA GLU A 246 3.84 -45.47 -3.90
C GLU A 246 5.26 -45.97 -4.20
N VAL A 247 6.06 -45.18 -4.94
CA VAL A 247 7.46 -45.51 -5.23
C VAL A 247 8.32 -45.56 -3.95
N GLU A 248 8.12 -44.65 -3.00
CA GLU A 248 8.82 -44.69 -1.71
C GLU A 248 8.45 -45.94 -0.88
N ALA A 249 7.18 -46.34 -0.89
CA ALA A 249 6.73 -47.54 -0.21
C ALA A 249 7.33 -48.81 -0.86
N ASP A 250 7.36 -48.88 -2.20
CA ASP A 250 7.98 -49.98 -2.93
C ASP A 250 9.49 -50.06 -2.65
N LEU A 251 10.19 -48.93 -2.67
CA LEU A 251 11.61 -48.85 -2.31
C LEU A 251 11.87 -49.27 -0.87
N TYR A 252 10.99 -48.90 0.06
CA TYR A 252 11.10 -49.29 1.46
C TYR A 252 10.90 -50.80 1.64
N ILE A 253 9.91 -51.40 0.97
CA ILE A 253 9.69 -52.85 0.96
C ILE A 253 10.90 -53.57 0.36
N GLU A 254 11.46 -53.06 -0.73
CA GLU A 254 12.64 -53.66 -1.37
C GLU A 254 13.89 -53.51 -0.50
N SER A 255 14.05 -52.39 0.21
CA SER A 255 15.11 -52.20 1.21
C SER A 255 14.98 -53.20 2.36
N LEU A 256 13.78 -53.38 2.93
CA LEU A 256 13.52 -54.36 3.99
C LEU A 256 13.80 -55.80 3.52
N ARG A 257 13.45 -56.15 2.28
CA ARG A 257 13.76 -57.45 1.68
C ARG A 257 15.27 -57.66 1.52
N ASN A 258 16.00 -56.63 1.07
CA ASN A 258 17.45 -56.69 0.90
C ASN A 258 18.20 -56.77 2.24
N GLU A 259 17.65 -56.20 3.31
CA GLU A 259 18.17 -56.30 4.67
C GLU A 259 17.79 -57.61 5.39
N GLY A 260 16.98 -58.47 4.76
CA GLY A 260 16.55 -59.76 5.32
C GLY A 260 15.56 -59.64 6.47
N LEU A 261 14.86 -58.51 6.56
CA LEU A 261 13.82 -58.23 7.56
C LEU A 261 12.42 -58.69 7.09
N LEU A 262 12.32 -59.19 5.85
CA LEU A 262 11.14 -59.77 5.19
C LEU A 262 11.48 -61.11 4.54
#